data_AF-A0A417YZX3-F1
#
_entry.id   AF-A0A417YZX3-F1
#
_cell.length_a   1.000
_cell.length_b   1.000
_cell.length_c   1.000
_cell.angle_alpha   90.00
_cell.angle_beta   90.00
_cell.angle_gamma   90.00
#
_symmetry.space_group_name_H-M   'P 1'
#
loop_
_entity.id
_entity.type
_entity.pdbx_description
1 polymer ?
#
loop_
_entity_poly.entity_id
_entity_poly.type
_entity_poly.pdbx_seq_one_letter_code
_entity_poly.pdbx_strand_id
1 'polypeptide(L)' 'MAYLLGNLKTSLEQTKERLTLLNERGVEALNILYPGLNYGGMLYYQLLESLPKEIEQLEKKIKDLEHKQKLKTNQLSDII' A
#
# COMPACT_ATOMS: atom_id res chain seq x y z
N MET A 1 -7.68 -16.69 -1.39
CA MET A 1 -6.44 -16.07 -1.94
C MET A 1 -6.75 -14.82 -2.76
N ALA A 2 -7.70 -14.87 -3.70
CA ALA A 2 -8.11 -13.71 -4.51
C ALA A 2 -8.58 -12.49 -3.68
N TYR A 3 -9.41 -12.70 -2.63
CA TYR A 3 -9.85 -11.62 -1.75
C TYR A 3 -8.69 -10.94 -0.99
N LEU A 4 -7.73 -11.72 -0.49
CA LEU A 4 -6.55 -11.18 0.18
C LEU A 4 -5.67 -10.36 -0.79
N LEU A 5 -5.47 -10.85 -2.02
CA LEU A 5 -4.70 -10.13 -3.03
C LEU A 5 -5.41 -8.82 -3.43
N GLY A 6 -6.74 -8.86 -3.60
CA GLY A 6 -7.55 -7.67 -3.86
C GLY A 6 -7.38 -6.61 -2.76
N ASN A 7 -7.52 -7.02 -1.49
CA ASN A 7 -7.35 -6.11 -0.35
C ASN A 7 -5.95 -5.50 -0.29
N LEU A 8 -4.91 -6.28 -0.60
CA LEU A 8 -3.53 -5.76 -0.62
C LEU A 8 -3.31 -4.76 -1.76
N LYS A 9 -3.89 -4.99 -2.94
CA LYS A 9 -3.82 -4.04 -4.06
C LYS A 9 -4.55 -2.73 -3.74
N THR A 10 -5.75 -2.81 -3.17
CA THR A 10 -6.48 -1.63 -2.71
C THR A 10 -5.70 -0.88 -1.62
N SER A 11 -5.10 -1.60 -0.66
CA SER A 11 -4.26 -0.97 0.36
C SER A 11 -3.05 -0.27 -0.25
N LEU A 12 -2.40 -0.88 -1.25
CA LEU A 12 -1.26 -0.28 -1.95
C LEU A 12 -1.65 1.01 -2.67
N GLU A 13 -2.78 1.00 -3.39
CA GLU A 13 -3.30 2.20 -4.08
C GLU A 13 -3.59 3.33 -3.08
N GLN A 14 -4.29 3.04 -1.99
CA GLN A 14 -4.57 4.01 -0.94
C GLN A 14 -3.29 4.58 -0.30
N THR A 15 -2.28 3.74 -0.04
CA THR A 15 -1.00 4.20 0.52
C THR A 15 -0.23 5.07 -0.48
N LYS A 16 -0.28 4.76 -1.78
CA LYS A 16 0.31 5.60 -2.83
C LYS A 16 -0.40 6.95 -2.94
N GLU A 17 -1.73 6.96 -2.93
CA GLU A 17 -2.53 8.20 -2.97
C GLU A 17 -2.22 9.11 -1.77
N ARG A 18 -2.08 8.54 -0.56
CA ARG A 18 -1.68 9.29 0.63
C ARG A 18 -0.31 9.96 0.46
N LEU A 19 0.67 9.20 -0.03
CA LEU A 19 2.02 9.73 -0.26
C LEU A 19 2.02 10.83 -1.33
N THR A 20 1.28 10.64 -2.42
CA THR A 20 1.11 11.66 -3.46
C THR A 20 0.51 12.94 -2.88
N LEU A 21 -0.57 12.84 -2.09
CA LEU A 21 -1.21 14.00 -1.49
C LEU A 21 -0.27 14.75 -0.53
N LEU A 22 0.52 14.02 0.26
CA LEU A 22 1.54 14.60 1.14
C LEU A 22 2.62 15.33 0.33
N ASN A 23 3.10 14.77 -0.78
CA ASN A 23 4.09 15.44 -1.63
C ASN A 23 3.52 16.67 -2.35
N GLU A 24 2.26 16.64 -2.76
CA GLU A 24 1.62 17.75 -3.48
C GLU A 24 1.24 18.92 -2.58
N ARG A 25 0.71 18.64 -1.38
CA ARG A 25 0.13 19.65 -0.49
C ARG A 25 0.95 19.90 0.78
N GLY A 26 2.05 19.17 0.97
CA GLY A 26 2.88 19.30 2.16
C GLY A 26 2.12 18.98 3.44
N VAL A 27 2.41 19.73 4.51
CA VAL A 27 1.80 19.55 5.83
C VAL A 27 0.27 19.72 5.79
N GLU A 28 -0.26 20.52 4.85
CA GLU A 28 -1.71 20.75 4.72
C GLU A 28 -2.47 19.47 4.31
N ALA A 29 -1.80 18.51 3.67
CA ALA A 29 -2.38 17.20 3.36
C ALA A 29 -2.90 16.48 4.60
N LEU A 30 -2.30 16.72 5.78
CA LEU A 30 -2.75 16.12 7.04
C LEU A 30 -4.20 16.49 7.39
N ASN A 31 -4.65 17.69 7.04
CA ASN A 31 -6.02 18.14 7.29
C ASN A 31 -7.05 17.40 6.42
N ILE A 32 -6.61 16.88 5.27
CA ILE A 32 -7.44 16.11 4.34
C ILE A 32 -7.42 14.63 4.72
N LEU A 33 -6.23 14.09 4.97
CA LEU A 33 -6.05 12.67 5.29
C LEU A 33 -6.58 12.31 6.67
N TYR A 34 -6.48 13.23 7.63
CA TYR A 34 -6.85 13.00 9.02
C TYR A 34 -7.59 14.22 9.59
N PRO A 35 -8.82 14.48 9.13
CA PRO A 35 -9.58 15.64 9.55
C PRO A 35 -9.90 15.60 11.05
N GLY A 36 -9.88 16.78 11.68
CA GLY A 36 -10.25 16.94 13.10
C GLY A 36 -9.16 16.54 14.11
N LEU A 37 -7.96 16.17 13.62
CA LEU A 37 -6.84 15.81 14.45
C LEU A 37 -5.78 16.90 14.39
N ASN A 38 -5.35 17.38 15.56
CA ASN A 38 -4.41 18.48 15.66
C ASN A 38 -2.97 17.94 15.58
N TYR A 39 -2.57 17.54 14.38
CA TYR A 39 -1.26 16.98 14.13
C TYR A 39 -0.24 18.08 13.87
N GLY A 40 0.88 18.04 14.60
CA GLY A 40 2.03 18.88 14.29
C GLY A 40 2.75 18.41 13.02
N GLY A 41 3.59 19.28 12.45
CA GLY A 41 4.40 18.97 11.26
C GLY A 41 5.31 17.73 11.40
N MET A 42 5.56 17.25 12.63
CA MET A 42 6.29 16.00 12.87
C MET A 42 5.59 14.78 12.24
N LEU A 43 4.25 14.69 12.28
CA LEU A 43 3.54 13.56 11.66
C LEU A 43 3.76 13.55 10.15
N TYR A 44 3.76 14.72 9.52
CA TYR A 44 4.01 14.85 8.09
C TYR A 44 5.36 14.23 7.70
N TYR A 45 6.43 14.58 8.40
CA TYR A 45 7.76 14.04 8.13
C TYR A 45 7.84 12.53 8.42
N GLN A 46 7.20 12.07 9.50
CA GLN A 46 7.13 10.63 9.81
C GLN A 46 6.42 9.84 8.70
N LEU A 47 5.32 10.36 8.16
CA LEU A 47 4.60 9.74 7.04
C LEU A 47 5.45 9.73 5.77
N LEU A 48 6.13 10.84 5.44
CA LEU A 48 7.04 10.87 4.28
C LEU A 48 8.17 9.84 4.38
N GLU A 49 8.66 9.55 5.58
CA GLU A 49 9.73 8.56 5.77
C GLU A 49 9.20 7.11 5.75
N SER A 50 7.99 6.88 6.25
CA SER A 50 7.44 5.54 6.46
C SER A 50 6.63 5.01 5.28
N LEU A 51 5.82 5.84 4.63
CA LEU A 51 4.95 5.43 3.53
C LEU A 51 5.70 4.79 2.34
N PRO A 52 6.88 5.28 1.91
CA PRO A 52 7.64 4.62 0.85
C PRO A 52 8.04 3.19 1.21
N LYS A 53 8.44 2.96 2.47
CA LYS A 53 8.81 1.63 2.97
C LYS A 53 7.59 0.70 3.01
N GLU A 54 6.43 1.23 3.42
CA GLU A 54 5.17 0.47 3.43
C GLU A 54 4.72 0.07 2.01
N ILE A 55 4.85 0.98 1.05
CA ILE A 55 4.59 0.72 -0.38
C ILE A 55 5.46 -0.44 -0.88
N GLU A 56 6.77 -0.40 -0.62
CA GLU A 56 7.70 -1.45 -1.04
C GLU A 56 7.32 -2.82 -0.43
N GLN A 57 6.97 -2.85 0.85
CA GLN A 57 6.54 -4.07 1.54
C GLN A 57 5.24 -4.64 0.95
N LEU A 58 4.26 -3.78 0.64
CA LEU A 58 3.01 -4.18 0.01
C LEU A 58 3.25 -4.73 -1.40
N GLU A 59 4.06 -4.06 -2.21
CA GLU A 59 4.44 -4.51 -3.56
C GLU A 59 5.12 -5.88 -3.54
N LYS A 60 6.09 -6.05 -2.64
CA LYS A 60 6.77 -7.35 -2.45
C LYS A 60 5.78 -8.44 -2.07
N LYS A 61 4.90 -8.18 -1.10
CA LYS A 61 3.91 -9.16 -0.64
C LYS A 61 2.90 -9.54 -1.73
N ILE A 62 2.45 -8.57 -2.52
CA ILE A 62 1.57 -8.80 -3.67
C ILE A 62 2.26 -9.71 -4.68
N LYS A 63 3.51 -9.38 -5.07
CA LYS A 63 4.29 -10.17 -6.03
C LYS A 63 4.51 -11.61 -5.55
N ASP A 64 4.82 -11.81 -4.27
CA ASP A 64 5.00 -13.14 -3.69
C ASP A 64 3.70 -13.95 -3.72
N LEU A 65 2.56 -13.32 -3.46
CA LEU A 65 1.24 -13.98 -3.50
C LEU A 65 0.77 -14.29 -4.92
N GLU A 66 1.08 -13.43 -5.88
CA GLU A 66 0.81 -13.67 -7.31
C GLU A 66 1.68 -14.83 -7.82
N HIS A 67 2.96 -14.85 -7.48
CA HIS A 67 3.86 -15.96 -7.84
C HIS A 67 3.38 -17.29 -7.24
N LYS A 68 3.00 -17.31 -5.96
CA LYS A 68 2.45 -18.50 -5.30
C LYS A 68 1.14 -18.99 -5.95
N GLN A 69 0.28 -18.07 -6.39
CA GLN A 69 -0.95 -18.45 -7.11
C GLN A 69 -0.64 -19.05 -8.49
N LYS A 70 0.30 -18.46 -9.23
CA LYS A 70 0.73 -18.99 -10.53
C LYS A 70 1.30 -20.40 -10.41
N LEU A 71 2.19 -20.64 -9.44
CA LEU A 71 2.77 -21.97 -9.20
C LEU A 71 1.70 -23.02 -8.87
N LYS A 72 0.73 -22.68 -8.01
CA LYS A 72 -0.38 -23.59 -7.68
C LYS A 72 -1.26 -23.91 -8.89
N THR A 73 -1.48 -22.93 -9.76
CA THR A 73 -2.30 -23.13 -10.97
C THR A 73 -1.61 -24.07 -11.95
N ASN A 74 -0.30 -23.90 -12.15
CA ASN A 74 0.48 -24.76 -13.03
C ASN A 74 0.59 -26.20 -12.50
N GLN A 75 0.71 -26.39 -11.18
CA GLN A 75 0.70 -27.73 -10.59
C GLN A 75 -0.64 -28.47 -10.76
N LEU A 76 -1.76 -27.75 -10.86
CA LEU A 76 -3.08 -28.35 -11.10
C LEU A 76 -3.30 -28.71 -12.57
N SER A 77 -2.69 -27.98 -13.52
CA SER A 77 -2.79 -28.30 -14.94
C SER A 77 -1.95 -29.52 -15.35
N ASP A 78 -0.89 -29.85 -14.61
CA ASP A 78 -0.02 -31.01 -14.91
C ASP A 78 -0.60 -32.34 -14.40
N ILE A 79 -1.76 -32.33 -13.72
CA ILE A 79 -2.39 -33.52 -13.09
C ILE A 79 -3.62 -34.01 -13.90
N ILE A 80 -4.04 -33.29 -14.94
CA ILE A 80 -5.20 -33.61 -15.81
C ILE A 80 -4.69 -34.02 -17.19
#